data_AF-A0A349LZK7-F1
#
_entry.id   AF-A0A349LZK7-F1
#
_cell.length_a   1.000
_cell.length_b   1.000
_cell.length_c   1.000
_cell.angle_alpha   90.00
_cell.angle_beta   90.00
_cell.angle_gamma   90.00
#
_symmetry.space_group_name_H-M   'P 1'
#
loop_
_entity.id
_entity.type
_entity.pdbx_description
1 polymer ?
#
loop_
_entity_poly.entity_id
_entity_poly.type
_entity_poly.pdbx_seq_one_letter_code
_entity_poly.pdbx_strand_id
1 'polypeptide(L)'
;QQRDITIDGTAYTIDWRFIAPLAADGKGQPNIGGRYSLIIAGKSYEIFARRMHKPDEGGSETYEITCGEQRFEVRVEDEREKALGSVKSALDSGEALVRAPMPGLVIGVPIEVGASVVHGQTVVVLEAMKMENDLAAPRAGTIKEIKVDQGQTVNQGDILIVISAEP
;
A
#
# COMPACT_ATOMS: atom_id res chain seq x y z
N GLN A 1 9.80 23.71 -6.43
CA GLN A 1 10.90 22.84 -5.94
C GLN A 1 10.77 21.57 -6.78
N GLN A 2 11.77 21.25 -7.60
CA GLN A 2 11.69 20.08 -8.48
C GLN A 2 11.99 18.82 -7.66
N ARG A 3 11.14 17.80 -7.79
CA ARG A 3 11.32 16.48 -7.18
C ARG A 3 10.93 15.41 -8.18
N ASP A 4 11.68 14.33 -8.20
CA ASP A 4 11.31 13.12 -8.92
C ASP A 4 10.51 12.21 -7.99
N ILE A 5 9.34 11.77 -8.46
CA ILE A 5 8.48 10.83 -7.74
C ILE A 5 8.17 9.63 -8.61
N THR A 6 7.93 8.48 -8.00
CA THR A 6 7.54 7.25 -8.71
C THR A 6 6.10 6.91 -8.37
N ILE A 7 5.26 6.73 -9.40
CA ILE A 7 3.87 6.28 -9.27
C ILE A 7 3.74 5.00 -10.08
N ASP A 8 3.34 3.89 -9.45
CA ASP A 8 3.16 2.58 -10.08
C ASP A 8 4.34 2.15 -10.96
N GLY A 9 5.57 2.35 -10.45
CA GLY A 9 6.81 2.03 -11.15
C GLY A 9 7.22 3.01 -12.25
N THR A 10 6.40 4.02 -12.55
CA THR A 10 6.71 5.06 -13.53
C THR A 10 7.25 6.31 -12.83
N ALA A 11 8.43 6.78 -13.24
CA ALA A 11 9.05 7.98 -12.70
C ALA A 11 8.48 9.25 -13.36
N TYR A 12 8.12 10.24 -12.54
CA TYR A 12 7.61 11.54 -12.94
C TYR A 12 8.46 12.64 -12.30
N THR A 13 8.94 13.57 -13.13
CA THR A 13 9.50 14.83 -12.63
C THR A 13 8.38 15.81 -12.38
N ILE A 14 8.30 16.29 -11.14
CA ILE A 14 7.30 17.26 -10.70
C ILE A 14 7.99 18.51 -10.19
N ASP A 15 7.59 19.66 -10.71
CA ASP A 15 7.84 20.94 -10.04
C ASP A 15 6.54 21.40 -9.37
N TRP A 16 6.66 21.90 -8.16
CA TRP A 16 5.52 22.49 -7.46
C TRP A 16 5.91 23.77 -6.75
N ARG A 17 4.95 24.68 -6.69
CA ARG A 17 5.08 25.99 -6.04
C ARG A 17 3.85 26.29 -5.21
N PHE A 18 4.06 26.68 -3.95
CA PHE A 18 3.01 27.27 -3.12
C PHE A 18 2.68 28.68 -3.61
N ILE A 19 1.39 28.94 -3.82
CA ILE A 19 0.88 30.20 -4.36
C ILE A 19 0.26 31.05 -3.26
N ALA A 20 -0.65 30.48 -2.46
CA ALA A 20 -1.35 31.19 -1.40
C ALA A 20 -1.95 30.21 -0.38
N PRO A 21 -2.15 30.62 0.89
CA PRO A 21 -2.92 29.82 1.83
C PRO A 21 -4.39 29.75 1.38
N LEU A 22 -5.10 28.73 1.86
CA LEU A 22 -6.55 28.70 1.73
C LEU A 22 -7.17 29.83 2.58
N ALA A 23 -8.27 30.41 2.10
CA ALA A 23 -9.06 31.29 2.94
C ALA A 23 -9.51 30.53 4.20
N ALA A 24 -9.57 31.23 5.34
CA ALA A 24 -10.19 30.65 6.54
C ALA A 24 -11.61 30.20 6.19
N ASP A 25 -12.04 29.08 6.78
CA ASP A 25 -13.44 28.72 6.64
C ASP A 25 -14.32 29.78 7.35
N GLY A 26 -15.61 29.83 7.00
CA GLY A 26 -16.56 30.73 7.67
C GLY A 26 -16.72 30.45 9.18
N LYS A 27 -15.98 29.49 9.75
CA LYS A 27 -15.96 29.08 11.15
C LYS A 27 -14.67 29.50 11.88
N GLY A 28 -13.76 30.22 11.22
CA GLY A 28 -12.55 30.78 11.83
C GLY A 28 -11.47 29.76 12.22
N GLN A 29 -11.55 28.53 11.72
CA GLN A 29 -10.50 27.53 11.96
C GLN A 29 -9.37 27.70 10.93
N PRO A 30 -8.10 27.55 11.35
CA PRO A 30 -6.98 27.61 10.42
C PRO A 30 -7.07 26.44 9.44
N ASN A 31 -7.40 26.73 8.17
CA ASN A 31 -7.29 25.75 7.10
C ASN A 31 -5.82 25.47 6.85
N ILE A 32 -5.38 24.27 7.19
CA ILE A 32 -4.02 23.82 6.92
C ILE A 32 -3.99 23.33 5.48
N GLY A 33 -3.32 24.08 4.62
CA GLY A 33 -3.36 23.85 3.18
C GLY A 33 -3.15 25.12 2.38
N GLY A 34 -3.31 24.99 1.06
CA GLY A 34 -3.05 26.10 0.16
C GLY A 34 -3.43 25.81 -1.29
N ARG A 35 -3.24 26.84 -2.10
CA ARG A 35 -3.21 26.77 -3.55
C ARG A 35 -1.78 26.54 -4.01
N TYR A 36 -1.59 25.59 -4.90
CA TYR A 36 -0.30 25.18 -5.45
C TYR A 36 -0.38 25.16 -6.97
N SER A 37 0.72 25.51 -7.62
CA SER A 37 0.94 25.25 -9.05
C SER A 37 1.82 24.02 -9.16
N LEU A 38 1.33 22.96 -9.81
CA LEU A 38 2.10 21.77 -10.13
C LEU A 38 2.41 21.75 -11.63
N ILE A 39 3.65 21.45 -11.98
CA ILE A 39 4.08 21.18 -13.35
C ILE A 39 4.46 19.71 -13.41
N ILE A 40 3.73 18.94 -14.23
CA ILE A 40 3.97 17.52 -14.44
C ILE A 40 4.18 17.32 -15.94
N ALA A 41 5.35 16.79 -16.31
CA ALA A 41 5.73 16.56 -17.71
C ALA A 41 5.51 17.80 -18.62
N GLY A 42 5.81 19.01 -18.11
CA GLY A 42 5.69 20.27 -18.84
C GLY A 42 4.27 20.86 -18.91
N LYS A 43 3.27 20.24 -18.29
CA LYS A 43 1.91 20.78 -18.19
C LYS A 43 1.65 21.34 -16.80
N SER A 44 1.06 22.53 -16.73
CA SER A 44 0.73 23.22 -15.48
C SER A 44 -0.69 22.89 -15.00
N TYR A 45 -0.81 22.63 -13.70
CA TYR A 45 -2.04 22.30 -12.99
C TYR A 45 -2.17 23.19 -11.76
N GLU A 46 -3.36 23.73 -11.54
CA GLU A 46 -3.69 24.43 -10.29
C GLU A 46 -4.36 23.45 -9.32
N ILE A 47 -3.76 23.31 -8.14
CA ILE A 47 -4.17 22.37 -7.11
C ILE A 47 -4.53 23.13 -5.84
N PHE A 48 -5.68 22.79 -5.26
CA PHE A 48 -6.05 23.21 -3.92
C PHE A 48 -5.93 22.00 -3.00
N ALA A 49 -5.09 22.09 -1.99
CA ALA A 49 -4.92 21.02 -1.00
C ALA A 49 -5.38 21.54 0.37
N ARG A 50 -6.26 20.80 1.04
CA ARG A 50 -6.74 21.09 2.40
C ARG A 50 -6.57 19.85 3.27
N ARG A 51 -5.89 19.98 4.40
CA ARG A 51 -5.85 18.92 5.41
C ARG A 51 -7.22 18.77 6.06
N MET A 52 -7.73 17.55 6.08
CA MET A 52 -8.95 17.19 6.76
C MET A 52 -8.62 16.66 8.15
N HIS A 53 -9.27 17.20 9.18
CA HIS A 53 -9.17 16.67 10.53
C HIS A 53 -10.22 15.56 10.70
N LYS A 54 -9.77 14.30 10.66
CA LYS A 54 -10.61 13.14 11.00
C LYS A 54 -10.19 12.64 12.40
N PRO A 55 -11.06 12.74 13.42
CA PRO A 55 -10.70 12.37 14.79
C PRO A 55 -10.56 10.85 15.02
N ASP A 56 -11.01 10.00 14.10
CA ASP A 56 -11.12 8.54 14.30
C ASP A 56 -10.06 7.67 13.58
N GLU A 57 -9.14 8.24 12.80
CA GLU A 57 -8.14 7.45 12.07
C GLU A 57 -6.76 7.66 12.69
N GLY A 58 -6.36 6.72 13.56
CA GLY A 58 -5.13 6.75 14.33
C GLY A 58 -3.85 6.94 13.50
N GLY A 59 -3.49 8.20 13.29
CA GLY A 59 -2.17 8.63 12.80
C GLY A 59 -2.14 9.16 11.36
N SER A 60 -3.05 8.70 10.50
CA SER A 60 -2.98 9.05 9.07
C SER A 60 -3.53 10.43 8.76
N GLU A 61 -2.72 11.26 8.10
CA GLU A 61 -3.18 12.57 7.62
C GLU A 61 -3.99 12.43 6.34
N THR A 62 -5.25 12.88 6.36
CA THR A 62 -6.08 12.94 5.15
C THR A 62 -6.06 14.34 4.57
N TYR A 63 -5.85 14.45 3.26
CA TYR A 63 -5.93 15.68 2.50
C TYR A 63 -7.03 15.58 1.47
N GLU A 64 -7.75 16.66 1.31
CA GLU A 64 -8.63 16.88 0.19
C GLU A 64 -7.89 17.67 -0.88
N ILE A 65 -7.82 17.13 -2.08
CA ILE A 65 -7.12 17.69 -3.23
C ILE A 65 -8.14 18.02 -4.31
N THR A 66 -8.20 19.27 -4.74
CA THR A 66 -9.02 19.71 -5.86
C THR A 66 -8.13 20.13 -7.02
N CYS A 67 -8.39 19.58 -8.20
CA CYS A 67 -7.72 19.91 -9.47
C CYS A 67 -8.80 20.18 -10.53
N GLY A 68 -8.92 21.44 -10.95
CA GLY A 68 -10.05 21.85 -11.80
C GLY A 68 -11.40 21.59 -11.10
N GLU A 69 -12.30 20.87 -11.78
CA GLU A 69 -13.62 20.50 -11.24
C GLU A 69 -13.61 19.19 -10.43
N GLN A 70 -12.48 18.48 -10.40
CA GLN A 70 -12.38 17.18 -9.74
C GLN A 70 -11.85 17.35 -8.32
N ARG A 71 -12.48 16.64 -7.37
CA ARG A 71 -12.12 16.61 -5.95
C ARG A 71 -11.79 15.19 -5.55
N PHE A 72 -10.64 15.02 -4.91
CA PHE A 72 -10.08 13.75 -4.47
C PHE A 72 -9.83 13.80 -2.97
N GLU A 73 -10.17 12.72 -2.28
CA GLU A 73 -9.73 12.50 -0.91
C GLU A 73 -8.48 11.61 -0.95
N VAL A 74 -7.38 12.11 -0.40
CA VAL A 74 -6.07 11.47 -0.43
C VAL A 74 -5.62 11.24 0.99
N ARG A 75 -5.45 9.96 1.35
CA ARG A 75 -4.81 9.57 2.61
C ARG A 75 -3.30 9.55 2.41
N VAL A 76 -2.57 10.24 3.26
CA VAL A 76 -1.11 10.18 3.29
C VAL A 76 -0.72 9.08 4.27
N GLU A 77 -0.13 8.03 3.74
CA GLU A 77 0.44 6.93 4.52
C GLU A 77 1.96 7.14 4.64
N ASP A 78 2.47 7.19 5.85
CA ASP A 78 3.92 7.14 6.11
C ASP A 78 4.45 5.71 5.81
N GLU A 79 5.71 5.53 5.37
CA GLU A 79 6.28 4.19 5.12
C GLU A 79 6.17 3.27 6.35
N ARG A 80 6.24 3.85 7.57
CA ARG A 80 6.03 3.11 8.82
C ARG A 80 4.56 2.73 9.04
N GLU A 81 3.63 3.56 8.58
CA GLU A 81 2.19 3.27 8.59
C GLU A 81 1.79 2.30 7.48
N LYS A 82 2.43 2.29 6.31
CA LYS A 82 2.20 1.27 5.28
C LYS A 82 2.63 -0.11 5.79
N ALA A 83 3.75 -0.17 6.52
CA ALA A 83 4.19 -1.37 7.21
C ALA A 83 3.19 -1.81 8.30
N LEU A 84 2.74 -0.90 9.16
CA LEU A 84 1.80 -1.19 10.26
C LEU A 84 0.35 -1.42 9.80
N GLY A 85 -0.10 -0.75 8.74
CA GLY A 85 -1.43 -0.83 8.14
C GLY A 85 -1.62 -2.11 7.35
N SER A 86 -0.55 -2.60 6.71
CA SER A 86 -0.54 -3.94 6.13
C SER A 86 -0.49 -5.07 7.17
N VAL A 87 -0.12 -4.75 8.42
CA VAL A 87 -0.26 -5.64 9.58
C VAL A 87 -1.66 -5.50 10.22
N LYS A 88 -2.22 -4.29 10.33
CA LYS A 88 -3.57 -4.05 10.87
C LYS A 88 -4.70 -4.56 9.96
N SER A 89 -4.60 -4.41 8.64
CA SER A 89 -5.61 -4.97 7.71
C SER A 89 -5.66 -6.49 7.75
N ALA A 90 -4.54 -7.16 8.05
CA ALA A 90 -4.51 -8.60 8.33
C ALA A 90 -5.16 -8.92 9.70
N LEU A 91 -4.91 -8.08 10.71
CA LEU A 91 -5.44 -8.27 12.07
C LEU A 91 -6.97 -8.07 12.16
N ASP A 92 -7.54 -7.11 11.43
CA ASP A 92 -8.96 -6.74 11.53
C ASP A 92 -9.89 -7.56 10.60
N SER A 93 -9.32 -8.18 9.56
CA SER A 93 -10.05 -9.09 8.65
C SER A 93 -10.03 -10.55 9.12
N GLY A 94 -9.28 -10.86 10.18
CA GLY A 94 -9.02 -12.24 10.57
C GLY A 94 -8.26 -13.02 9.49
N GLU A 95 -7.41 -12.35 8.71
CA GLU A 95 -6.62 -12.94 7.62
C GLU A 95 -5.14 -12.98 8.01
N ALA A 96 -4.43 -14.03 7.59
CA ALA A 96 -3.00 -14.12 7.71
C ALA A 96 -2.36 -14.09 6.32
N LEU A 97 -1.29 -13.32 6.18
CA LEU A 97 -0.57 -13.13 4.93
C LEU A 97 0.75 -13.89 4.97
N VAL A 98 1.03 -14.66 3.92
CA VAL A 98 2.35 -15.26 3.68
C VAL A 98 3.09 -14.35 2.71
N ARG A 99 4.25 -13.85 3.11
CA ARG A 99 5.07 -12.91 2.33
C ARG A 99 6.42 -13.50 1.99
N ALA A 100 6.99 -13.07 0.86
CA ALA A 100 8.36 -13.43 0.50
C ALA A 100 9.37 -12.78 1.47
N PRO A 101 10.16 -13.56 2.22
CA PRO A 101 11.14 -13.00 3.16
C PRO A 101 12.38 -12.44 2.45
N MET A 102 12.64 -12.91 1.23
CA MET A 102 13.76 -12.53 0.38
C MET A 102 13.32 -12.62 -1.10
N PRO A 103 13.97 -11.90 -2.03
CA PRO A 103 13.71 -12.06 -3.46
C PRO A 103 14.08 -13.48 -3.92
N GLY A 104 13.30 -14.05 -4.82
CA GLY A 104 13.50 -15.42 -5.29
C GLY A 104 12.56 -15.82 -6.41
N LEU A 105 12.73 -17.04 -6.90
CA LEU A 105 11.88 -17.68 -7.90
C LEU A 105 10.90 -18.61 -7.20
N VAL A 106 9.60 -18.52 -7.51
CA VAL A 106 8.61 -19.50 -7.03
C VAL A 106 8.82 -20.80 -7.79
N ILE A 107 9.27 -21.85 -7.10
CA ILE A 107 9.50 -23.16 -7.72
C ILE A 107 8.37 -24.14 -7.42
N GLY A 108 7.47 -23.82 -6.48
CA GLY A 108 6.28 -24.62 -6.23
C GLY A 108 5.24 -23.92 -5.35
N VAL A 109 3.97 -24.23 -5.60
CA VAL A 109 2.83 -23.82 -4.78
C VAL A 109 1.99 -25.08 -4.51
N PRO A 110 2.32 -25.88 -3.48
CA PRO A 110 1.71 -27.20 -3.24
C PRO A 110 0.30 -27.12 -2.62
N ILE A 111 -0.43 -26.04 -2.86
CA ILE A 111 -1.74 -25.78 -2.28
C ILE A 111 -2.65 -25.10 -3.30
N GLU A 112 -3.96 -25.22 -3.10
CA GLU A 112 -4.96 -24.61 -3.96
C GLU A 112 -5.86 -23.67 -3.15
N VAL A 113 -6.48 -22.71 -3.84
CA VAL A 113 -7.50 -21.84 -3.23
C VAL A 113 -8.66 -22.70 -2.72
N GLY A 114 -9.10 -22.45 -1.49
CA GLY A 114 -10.13 -23.21 -0.79
C GLY A 114 -9.60 -24.37 0.05
N ALA A 115 -8.31 -24.72 -0.02
CA ALA A 115 -7.74 -25.77 0.82
C ALA A 115 -7.59 -25.32 2.28
N SER A 116 -7.85 -26.23 3.22
CA SER A 116 -7.52 -26.03 4.64
C SER A 116 -6.04 -26.30 4.88
N VAL A 117 -5.40 -25.46 5.70
CA VAL A 117 -4.00 -25.59 6.09
C VAL A 117 -3.84 -25.51 7.60
N VAL A 118 -2.80 -26.16 8.13
CA VAL A 118 -2.42 -26.08 9.54
C VAL A 118 -1.20 -25.16 9.74
N HIS A 119 -1.02 -24.65 10.96
CA HIS A 119 0.17 -23.87 11.30
C HIS A 119 1.45 -24.67 10.98
N GLY A 120 2.39 -24.05 10.26
CA GLY A 120 3.66 -24.68 9.88
C GLY A 120 3.59 -25.50 8.59
N GLN A 121 2.42 -25.69 7.97
CA GLN A 121 2.31 -26.39 6.70
C GLN A 121 2.93 -25.56 5.57
N THR A 122 3.78 -26.18 4.75
CA THR A 122 4.38 -25.53 3.57
C THR A 122 3.31 -25.17 2.56
N VAL A 123 3.30 -23.92 2.11
CA VAL A 123 2.32 -23.39 1.16
C VAL A 123 2.95 -22.77 -0.09
N VAL A 124 4.22 -22.36 -0.03
CA VAL A 124 5.01 -21.91 -1.19
C VAL A 124 6.45 -22.40 -1.02
N VAL A 125 7.10 -22.76 -2.12
CA VAL A 125 8.54 -23.07 -2.17
C VAL A 125 9.23 -22.05 -3.05
N LEU A 126 10.21 -21.34 -2.49
CA LEU A 126 11.04 -20.36 -3.19
C LEU A 126 12.45 -20.90 -3.43
N GLU A 127 13.03 -20.62 -4.59
CA GLU A 127 14.46 -20.74 -4.81
C GLU A 127 15.11 -19.35 -4.68
N ALA A 128 16.06 -19.23 -3.76
CA ALA A 128 16.89 -18.06 -3.64
C ALA A 128 18.34 -18.45 -3.34
N MET A 129 19.29 -17.84 -4.04
CA MET A 129 20.73 -18.13 -3.89
C MET A 129 21.08 -19.63 -4.05
N LYS A 130 20.40 -20.34 -4.98
CA LYS A 130 20.52 -21.79 -5.23
C LYS A 130 20.09 -22.68 -4.06
N MET A 131 19.29 -22.14 -3.14
CA MET A 131 18.69 -22.89 -2.05
C MET A 131 17.18 -22.80 -2.14
N GLU A 132 16.52 -23.91 -1.88
CA GLU A 132 15.07 -23.97 -1.73
C GLU A 132 14.69 -23.54 -0.31
N ASN A 133 13.64 -22.73 -0.19
CA ASN A 133 13.12 -22.23 1.06
C ASN A 133 11.61 -22.42 1.11
N ASP A 134 11.18 -23.26 2.05
CA ASP A 134 9.78 -23.55 2.31
C ASP A 134 9.16 -22.41 3.13
N LEU A 135 8.12 -21.79 2.56
CA LEU A 135 7.31 -20.82 3.26
C LEU A 135 6.11 -21.53 3.89
N ALA A 136 6.09 -21.52 5.21
CA ALA A 136 5.08 -22.15 6.02
C ALA A 136 3.90 -21.21 6.33
N ALA A 137 2.71 -21.78 6.47
CA ALA A 137 1.52 -21.07 6.91
C ALA A 137 1.72 -20.56 8.36
N PRO A 138 1.54 -19.25 8.62
CA PRO A 138 1.73 -18.67 9.96
C PRO A 138 0.63 -19.04 10.96
N ARG A 139 -0.42 -19.74 10.52
CA ARG A 139 -1.52 -20.28 11.34
C ARG A 139 -2.37 -21.28 10.56
N ALA A 140 -3.26 -21.98 11.26
CA ALA A 140 -4.32 -22.75 10.62
C ALA A 140 -5.39 -21.84 10.01
N GLY A 141 -6.01 -22.29 8.92
CA GLY A 141 -6.98 -21.50 8.17
C GLY A 141 -7.35 -22.11 6.82
N THR A 142 -8.07 -21.35 6.00
CA THR A 142 -8.39 -21.73 4.62
C THR A 142 -7.66 -20.79 3.65
N ILE A 143 -7.06 -21.34 2.59
CA ILE A 143 -6.43 -20.54 1.54
C ILE A 143 -7.51 -19.74 0.82
N LYS A 144 -7.48 -18.43 0.98
CA LYS A 144 -8.44 -17.51 0.34
C LYS A 144 -7.96 -17.10 -1.05
N GLU A 145 -6.66 -16.85 -1.18
CA GLU A 145 -6.08 -16.34 -2.43
C GLU A 145 -4.61 -16.78 -2.54
N ILE A 146 -4.21 -17.14 -3.76
CA ILE A 146 -2.82 -17.38 -4.15
C ILE A 146 -2.50 -16.33 -5.21
N LYS A 147 -1.47 -15.51 -4.94
CA LYS A 147 -1.10 -14.35 -5.77
C LYS A 147 0.12 -14.60 -6.66
N VAL A 148 0.58 -15.83 -6.69
CA VAL A 148 1.80 -16.21 -7.40
C VAL A 148 1.64 -17.54 -8.12
N ASP A 149 2.33 -17.64 -9.25
CA ASP A 149 2.41 -18.85 -10.05
C ASP A 149 3.81 -19.49 -9.98
N GLN A 150 3.89 -20.79 -10.25
CA GLN A 150 5.17 -21.46 -10.43
C GLN A 150 5.95 -20.84 -11.60
N GLY A 151 7.23 -20.55 -11.38
CA GLY A 151 8.10 -19.86 -12.33
C GLY A 151 8.08 -18.34 -12.22
N GLN A 152 7.28 -17.76 -11.32
CA GLN A 152 7.24 -16.32 -11.09
C GLN A 152 8.38 -15.84 -10.19
N THR A 153 9.05 -14.75 -10.55
CA THR A 153 10.00 -14.05 -9.66
C THR A 153 9.26 -13.13 -8.71
N VAL A 154 9.62 -13.16 -7.43
CA VAL A 154 9.03 -12.33 -6.37
C VAL A 154 10.11 -11.49 -5.69
N ASN A 155 9.72 -10.32 -5.18
CA ASN A 155 10.56 -9.43 -4.39
C ASN A 155 10.29 -9.61 -2.90
N GLN A 156 11.23 -9.13 -2.07
CA GLN A 156 11.03 -9.11 -0.63
C GLN A 156 9.77 -8.32 -0.25
N GLY A 157 8.93 -8.92 0.59
CA GLY A 157 7.71 -8.29 1.12
C GLY A 157 6.46 -8.51 0.26
N ASP A 158 6.59 -9.07 -0.94
CA ASP A 158 5.46 -9.42 -1.82
C ASP A 158 4.53 -10.41 -1.12
N ILE A 159 3.22 -10.20 -1.25
CA ILE A 159 2.18 -11.08 -0.69
C ILE A 159 1.99 -12.25 -1.65
N LEU A 160 2.20 -13.47 -1.15
CA LEU A 160 2.13 -14.69 -1.94
C LEU A 160 0.81 -15.42 -1.73
N ILE A 161 0.35 -15.50 -0.48
CA ILE A 161 -0.87 -16.21 -0.11
C ILE A 161 -1.64 -15.44 0.97
N VAL A 162 -2.97 -15.46 0.88
CA VAL A 162 -3.91 -14.96 1.87
C VAL A 162 -4.65 -16.13 2.50
N ILE A 163 -4.65 -16.22 3.83
CA ILE A 163 -5.27 -17.29 4.62
C ILE A 163 -6.36 -16.69 5.50
N SER A 164 -7.62 -17.06 5.29
CA SER A 164 -8.74 -16.67 6.17
C SER A 164 -8.78 -17.52 7.45
N ALA A 165 -9.36 -16.98 8.52
CA ALA A 165 -9.52 -17.74 9.75
C ALA A 165 -10.49 -18.90 9.51
N GLU A 166 -10.27 -20.02 10.20
CA GLU A 166 -11.37 -20.97 10.38
C GLU A 166 -12.48 -20.28 11.18
N PRO A 167 -13.76 -20.44 10.80
CA PRO A 167 -14.90 -19.94 11.57
C PRO A 167 -15.03 -20.62 12.94
#